data_AF-A0A844ALD6-F1
#
_entry.id   AF-A0A844ALD6-F1
#
_cell.length_a   1.000
_cell.length_b   1.000
_cell.length_c   1.000
_cell.angle_alpha   90.00
_cell.angle_beta   90.00
_cell.angle_gamma   90.00
#
_symmetry.space_group_name_H-M   'P 1'
#
loop_
_entity.id
_entity.type
_entity.pdbx_description
1 polymer ?
#
loop_
_entity_poly.entity_id
_entity_poly.type
_entity_poly.pdbx_seq_one_letter_code
_entity_poly.pdbx_strand_id
1 'polypeptide(L)'
;MTTQTDEVAIYQVYVQTITATEQRRQNAAAVYLAIVSALVALAGSDYKVDPVYLAVPITLVGLIWTLTIRYFRRLAKAKFAVIHEMEKGWAFKPFDREWENYKSLKAWKVSLTHIETTVPALIFLGGIGYLAFRLAIFAAPLLKPICAAVG
;
A
#
# COMPACT_ATOMS: atom_id res chain seq x y z
N MET A 1 -17.80 25.19 32.57
CA MET A 1 -17.29 25.82 31.33
C MET A 1 -15.96 25.22 30.84
N THR A 2 -15.21 24.48 31.67
CA THR A 2 -13.93 23.85 31.29
C THR A 2 -14.05 22.60 30.43
N THR A 3 -15.15 21.83 30.55
CA THR A 3 -15.31 20.55 29.86
C THR A 3 -15.31 20.67 28.33
N GLN A 4 -15.94 21.71 27.78
CA GLN A 4 -16.05 21.89 26.34
C GLN A 4 -14.72 22.34 25.71
N THR A 5 -13.92 23.14 26.40
CA THR A 5 -12.58 23.51 25.94
C THR A 5 -11.64 22.31 25.93
N ASP A 6 -11.79 21.40 26.90
CA ASP A 6 -10.98 20.18 27.00
C ASP A 6 -11.32 19.18 25.88
N GLU A 7 -12.61 19.00 25.55
CA GLU A 7 -13.05 18.13 24.45
C GLU A 7 -12.51 18.59 23.08
N VAL A 8 -12.55 19.91 22.81
CA VAL A 8 -12.04 20.48 21.57
C VAL A 8 -10.51 20.36 21.49
N ALA A 9 -9.80 20.50 22.62
CA ALA A 9 -8.36 20.29 22.67
C ALA A 9 -7.97 18.82 22.36
N ILE A 10 -8.66 17.85 22.96
CA ILE A 10 -8.45 16.42 22.66
C ILE A 10 -8.73 16.13 21.19
N TYR A 11 -9.82 16.70 20.65
CA TYR A 11 -10.17 16.57 19.24
C TYR A 11 -9.07 17.11 18.32
N GLN A 12 -8.54 18.30 18.60
CA GLN A 12 -7.42 18.88 17.85
C GLN A 12 -6.19 17.97 17.85
N VAL A 13 -5.81 17.45 19.02
CA VAL A 13 -4.70 16.48 19.15
C VAL A 13 -4.97 15.24 18.29
N TYR A 14 -6.19 14.73 18.33
CA TYR A 14 -6.57 13.53 17.58
C TYR A 14 -6.48 13.76 16.05
N VAL A 15 -6.98 14.89 15.56
CA VAL A 15 -6.85 15.33 14.16
C VAL A 15 -5.38 15.43 13.76
N GLN A 16 -4.52 16.03 14.61
CA GLN A 16 -3.08 16.07 14.35
C GLN A 16 -2.47 14.67 14.24
N THR A 17 -2.91 13.69 15.04
CA THR A 17 -2.42 12.31 14.91
C THR A 17 -2.84 11.66 13.59
N ILE A 18 -3.98 12.03 13.01
CA ILE A 18 -4.43 11.54 11.71
C ILE A 18 -3.52 12.10 10.63
N THR A 19 -3.31 13.41 10.61
CA THR A 19 -2.39 14.07 9.66
C THR A 19 -0.98 13.49 9.77
N ALA A 20 -0.47 13.27 10.99
CA ALA A 20 0.83 12.64 11.20
C ALA A 20 0.88 11.19 10.68
N THR A 21 -0.22 10.44 10.76
CA THR A 21 -0.31 9.08 10.21
C THR A 21 -0.27 9.10 8.68
N GLU A 22 -0.97 10.06 8.07
CA GLU A 22 -0.97 10.26 6.62
C GLU A 22 0.43 10.65 6.10
N GLN A 23 1.12 11.55 6.80
CA GLN A 23 2.50 11.91 6.47
C GLN A 23 3.44 10.69 6.54
N ARG A 24 3.30 9.85 7.58
CA ARG A 24 4.09 8.61 7.70
C ARG A 24 3.83 7.64 6.55
N ARG A 25 2.58 7.54 6.07
CA ARG A 25 2.20 6.73 4.91
C ARG A 25 2.89 7.21 3.64
N GLN A 26 2.89 8.52 3.39
CA GLN A 26 3.55 9.12 2.22
C GLN A 26 5.07 8.93 2.27
N ASN A 27 5.68 9.13 3.44
CA ASN A 27 7.12 8.91 3.62
C ASN A 27 7.50 7.45 3.38
N ALA A 28 6.71 6.49 3.89
CA ALA A 28 6.94 5.06 3.65
C ALA A 28 6.84 4.72 2.15
N ALA A 29 5.84 5.26 1.44
CA ALA A 29 5.70 5.08 0.00
C ALA A 29 6.92 5.60 -0.77
N ALA A 30 7.46 6.77 -0.41
CA ALA A 30 8.65 7.33 -1.02
C ALA A 30 9.89 6.45 -0.80
N VAL A 31 10.06 5.88 0.40
CA VAL A 31 11.15 4.94 0.70
C VAL A 31 11.06 3.68 -0.16
N TYR A 32 9.87 3.06 -0.27
CA TYR A 32 9.70 1.87 -1.10
C TYR A 32 9.98 2.17 -2.58
N LEU A 33 9.51 3.31 -3.07
CA LEU A 33 9.79 3.75 -4.44
C LEU A 33 11.30 3.93 -4.67
N ALA A 34 12.02 4.54 -3.74
CA ALA A 34 13.47 4.71 -3.83
C ALA A 34 14.22 3.36 -3.90
N ILE A 35 13.82 2.39 -3.07
CA ILE A 35 14.41 1.04 -3.07
C ILE A 35 14.16 0.34 -4.42
N VAL A 36 12.91 0.36 -4.92
CA VAL A 36 12.58 -0.26 -6.21
C VAL A 36 13.34 0.42 -7.34
N SER A 37 13.39 1.74 -7.38
CA SER A 37 14.13 2.49 -8.39
C SER A 37 15.63 2.15 -8.39
N ALA A 38 16.24 2.01 -7.22
CA ALA A 38 17.65 1.61 -7.11
C ALA A 38 17.88 0.18 -7.65
N LEU A 39 17.01 -0.76 -7.30
CA LEU A 39 17.10 -2.15 -7.79
C LEU A 39 16.89 -2.25 -9.31
N VAL A 40 15.97 -1.45 -9.87
CA VAL A 40 15.75 -1.37 -11.31
C VAL A 40 16.94 -0.73 -12.02
N ALA A 41 17.55 0.32 -11.45
CA ALA A 41 18.76 0.92 -12.00
C ALA A 41 19.93 -0.07 -12.04
N LEU A 42 20.09 -0.90 -10.99
CA LEU A 42 21.07 -1.98 -10.98
C LEU A 42 20.76 -3.05 -12.06
N ALA A 43 19.50 -3.34 -12.33
CA ALA A 43 19.12 -4.28 -13.40
C ALA A 43 19.50 -3.78 -14.81
N GLY A 44 19.53 -2.45 -15.02
CA GLY A 44 19.92 -1.83 -16.28
C GLY A 44 21.42 -1.55 -16.43
N SER A 45 22.23 -1.90 -15.44
CA SER A 45 23.68 -1.68 -15.46
C SER A 45 24.44 -2.81 -16.15
N ASP A 46 25.65 -2.56 -16.65
CA ASP A 46 26.50 -3.56 -17.34
C ASP A 46 27.02 -4.69 -16.44
N TYR A 47 26.66 -4.68 -15.15
CA TYR A 47 27.03 -5.75 -14.23
C TYR A 47 26.28 -7.05 -14.59
N LYS A 48 27.02 -8.15 -14.72
CA LYS A 48 26.48 -9.50 -14.98
C LYS A 48 25.83 -10.11 -13.73
N VAL A 49 24.86 -9.42 -13.16
CA VAL A 49 24.04 -9.94 -12.05
C VAL A 49 22.91 -10.78 -12.65
N ASP A 50 22.71 -12.01 -12.16
CA ASP A 50 21.53 -12.78 -12.58
C ASP A 50 20.27 -12.01 -12.17
N PRO A 51 19.36 -11.69 -13.11
CA PRO A 51 18.13 -10.96 -12.81
C PRO A 51 17.28 -11.58 -11.70
N VAL A 52 17.43 -12.88 -11.41
CA VAL A 52 16.75 -13.54 -10.28
C VAL A 52 17.13 -12.91 -8.94
N TYR A 53 18.40 -12.55 -8.73
CA TYR A 53 18.86 -11.90 -7.49
C TYR A 53 18.26 -10.51 -7.28
N LEU A 54 17.81 -9.86 -8.34
CA LEU A 54 17.13 -8.56 -8.30
C LEU A 54 15.60 -8.72 -8.20
N ALA A 55 15.03 -9.73 -8.87
CA ALA A 55 13.61 -9.99 -8.85
C ALA A 55 13.08 -10.37 -7.46
N VAL A 56 13.83 -11.15 -6.68
CA VAL A 56 13.45 -11.54 -5.31
C VAL A 56 13.26 -10.34 -4.39
N PRO A 57 14.25 -9.44 -4.19
CA PRO A 57 14.08 -8.28 -3.31
C PRO A 57 13.01 -7.30 -3.82
N ILE A 58 12.88 -7.09 -5.14
CA ILE A 58 11.81 -6.26 -5.72
C ILE A 58 10.43 -6.82 -5.34
N THR A 59 10.24 -8.13 -5.46
CA THR A 59 8.99 -8.81 -5.11
C THR A 59 8.69 -8.67 -3.61
N LEU A 60 9.68 -8.86 -2.75
CA LEU A 60 9.52 -8.72 -1.29
C LEU A 60 9.14 -7.29 -0.90
N VAL A 61 9.76 -6.28 -1.52
CA VAL A 61 9.42 -4.87 -1.29
C VAL A 61 7.98 -4.59 -1.72
N GLY A 62 7.54 -5.11 -2.88
CA GLY A 62 6.15 -5.02 -3.32
C GLY A 62 5.17 -5.62 -2.29
N LEU A 63 5.48 -6.81 -1.77
CA LEU A 63 4.66 -7.46 -0.73
C LEU A 63 4.58 -6.59 0.53
N ILE A 64 5.72 -6.17 1.07
CA ILE A 64 5.78 -5.36 2.29
C ILE A 64 4.99 -4.06 2.08
N TRP A 65 5.15 -3.40 0.93
CA TRP A 65 4.43 -2.17 0.61
C TRP A 65 2.91 -2.39 0.59
N THR A 66 2.41 -3.47 -0.03
CA THR A 66 0.97 -3.77 -0.01
C THR A 66 0.42 -4.00 1.41
N LEU A 67 1.18 -4.69 2.26
CA LEU A 67 0.82 -4.93 3.66
C LEU A 67 0.79 -3.62 4.46
N THR A 68 1.78 -2.76 4.27
CA THR A 68 1.86 -1.44 4.88
C THR A 68 0.66 -0.57 4.52
N ILE A 69 0.25 -0.53 3.23
CA ILE A 69 -0.96 0.19 2.81
C ILE A 69 -2.22 -0.40 3.47
N ARG A 70 -2.33 -1.73 3.56
CA ARG A 70 -3.46 -2.38 4.23
C ARG A 70 -3.53 -2.03 5.72
N TYR A 71 -2.39 -1.99 6.39
CA TYR A 71 -2.29 -1.58 7.79
C TYR A 71 -2.76 -0.13 7.98
N PHE A 72 -2.22 0.81 7.21
CA PHE A 72 -2.59 2.23 7.33
C PHE A 72 -4.07 2.48 7.02
N ARG A 73 -4.65 1.79 6.03
CA ARG A 73 -6.10 1.89 5.74
C ARG A 73 -6.98 1.45 6.91
N ARG A 74 -6.61 0.34 7.57
CA ARG A 74 -7.35 -0.16 8.74
C ARG A 74 -7.22 0.80 9.91
N LEU A 75 -6.03 1.31 10.15
CA LEU A 75 -5.77 2.28 11.21
C LEU A 75 -6.53 3.59 10.97
N ALA A 76 -6.51 4.11 9.74
CA ALA A 76 -7.25 5.33 9.37
C ALA A 76 -8.74 5.14 9.61
N LYS A 77 -9.32 4.02 9.18
CA LYS A 77 -10.74 3.70 9.43
C LYS A 77 -11.07 3.67 10.93
N ALA A 78 -10.20 3.06 11.75
CA ALA A 78 -10.39 3.04 13.20
C ALA A 78 -10.30 4.45 13.80
N LYS A 79 -9.35 5.28 13.35
CA LYS A 79 -9.22 6.66 13.82
C LYS A 79 -10.44 7.52 13.49
N PHE A 80 -10.92 7.46 12.24
CA PHE A 80 -12.12 8.20 11.85
C PHE A 80 -13.38 7.72 12.58
N ALA A 81 -13.47 6.44 12.95
CA ALA A 81 -14.58 5.95 13.78
C ALA A 81 -14.61 6.63 15.16
N VAL A 82 -13.45 6.80 15.80
CA VAL A 82 -13.35 7.50 17.08
C VAL A 82 -13.71 8.98 16.94
N ILE A 83 -13.24 9.66 15.88
CA ILE A 83 -13.65 11.05 15.61
C ILE A 83 -15.16 11.17 15.45
N HIS A 84 -15.77 10.26 14.68
CA HIS A 84 -17.21 10.25 14.50
C HIS A 84 -17.96 10.05 15.82
N GLU A 85 -17.44 9.20 16.71
CA GLU A 85 -17.99 9.03 18.06
C GLU A 85 -17.87 10.28 18.91
N MET A 86 -16.73 10.99 18.85
CA MET A 86 -16.55 12.27 19.53
C MET A 86 -17.51 13.34 19.02
N GLU A 87 -17.76 13.39 17.70
CA GLU A 87 -18.66 14.35 17.08
C GLU A 87 -20.14 14.11 17.40
N LYS A 88 -20.55 12.92 17.88
CA LYS A 88 -21.98 12.59 18.07
C LYS A 88 -22.74 13.57 18.96
N GLY A 89 -22.09 14.15 19.96
CA GLY A 89 -22.67 15.12 20.90
C GLY A 89 -22.57 16.58 20.46
N TRP A 90 -21.92 16.88 19.34
CA TRP A 90 -21.65 18.26 18.93
C TRP A 90 -22.75 18.79 18.00
N ALA A 91 -23.06 20.08 18.16
CA ALA A 91 -24.03 20.79 17.30
C ALA A 91 -23.56 20.85 15.83
N PHE A 92 -22.25 20.86 15.62
CA PHE A 92 -21.63 20.85 14.30
C PHE A 92 -20.60 19.71 14.23
N LYS A 93 -20.77 18.83 13.23
CA LYS A 93 -19.98 17.61 13.02
C LYS A 93 -19.19 17.75 11.72
N PRO A 94 -17.99 18.35 11.76
CA PRO A 94 -17.27 18.74 10.55
C PRO A 94 -16.91 17.54 9.67
N PHE A 95 -16.38 16.43 10.23
CA PHE A 95 -16.00 15.27 9.42
C PHE A 95 -17.20 14.51 8.87
N ASP A 96 -18.31 14.45 9.61
CA ASP A 96 -19.57 13.90 9.09
C ASP A 96 -20.09 14.70 7.90
N ARG A 97 -20.16 16.02 8.04
CA ARG A 97 -20.57 16.94 6.95
C ARG A 97 -19.65 16.79 5.74
N GLU A 98 -18.34 16.69 5.95
CA GLU A 98 -17.36 16.48 4.88
C GLU A 98 -17.62 15.15 4.17
N TRP A 99 -17.88 14.08 4.91
CA TRP A 99 -18.15 12.75 4.34
C TRP A 99 -19.46 12.70 3.55
N GLU A 100 -20.51 13.38 4.02
CA GLU A 100 -21.79 13.53 3.32
C GLU A 100 -21.63 14.30 2.01
N ASN A 101 -20.92 15.43 2.05
CA ASN A 101 -20.59 16.22 0.86
C ASN A 101 -19.70 15.43 -0.12
N TYR A 102 -18.75 14.65 0.39
CA TYR A 102 -17.90 13.80 -0.45
C TYR A 102 -18.70 12.68 -1.13
N LYS A 103 -19.74 12.13 -0.48
CA LYS A 103 -20.61 11.11 -1.08
C LYS A 103 -21.50 11.67 -2.19
N SER A 104 -21.92 12.93 -2.10
CA SER A 104 -22.83 13.55 -3.07
C SER A 104 -22.16 13.86 -4.42
N LEU A 105 -20.83 14.01 -4.46
CA LEU A 105 -20.01 14.27 -5.66
C LEU A 105 -19.79 13.04 -6.58
N LYS A 106 -20.75 12.10 -6.62
CA LYS A 106 -20.63 10.68 -7.00
C LYS A 106 -20.25 10.34 -8.47
N ALA A 107 -19.90 11.28 -9.34
CA ALA A 107 -19.80 11.02 -10.78
C ALA A 107 -18.54 10.24 -11.23
N TRP A 108 -17.39 10.39 -10.56
CA TRP A 108 -16.16 9.69 -10.96
C TRP A 108 -15.30 9.36 -9.75
N LYS A 109 -15.41 8.13 -9.23
CA LYS A 109 -14.66 7.66 -8.05
C LYS A 109 -13.53 6.72 -8.45
N VAL A 110 -12.48 7.27 -9.07
CA VAL A 110 -11.16 6.67 -8.91
C VAL A 110 -10.62 7.18 -7.58
N SER A 111 -10.85 6.41 -6.52
CA SER A 111 -10.27 6.76 -5.21
C SER A 111 -8.75 6.74 -5.35
N LEU A 112 -8.08 7.79 -4.90
CA LEU A 112 -6.61 7.88 -4.87
C LEU A 112 -5.99 6.63 -4.23
N THR A 113 -6.70 6.04 -3.25
CA THR A 113 -6.36 4.78 -2.59
C THR A 113 -6.30 3.59 -3.55
N HIS A 114 -7.12 3.55 -4.60
CA HIS A 114 -7.09 2.47 -5.59
C HIS A 114 -5.83 2.57 -6.43
N ILE A 115 -5.47 3.77 -6.91
CA ILE A 115 -4.23 4.01 -7.67
C ILE A 115 -3.01 3.62 -6.82
N GLU A 116 -2.95 4.09 -5.57
CA GLU A 116 -1.83 3.79 -4.67
C GLU A 116 -1.74 2.31 -4.28
N THR A 117 -2.86 1.57 -4.25
CA THR A 117 -2.83 0.12 -3.96
C THR A 117 -2.41 -0.68 -5.20
N THR A 118 -2.75 -0.22 -6.40
CA THR A 118 -2.46 -0.92 -7.66
C THR A 118 -0.95 -1.01 -7.93
N VAL A 119 -0.19 0.06 -7.70
CA VAL A 119 1.25 0.10 -8.00
C VAL A 119 2.06 -1.02 -7.30
N PRO A 120 2.03 -1.15 -5.96
CA PRO A 120 2.78 -2.20 -5.28
C PRO A 120 2.24 -3.61 -5.54
N ALA A 121 0.93 -3.74 -5.81
CA ALA A 121 0.34 -5.02 -6.18
C ALA A 121 0.85 -5.49 -7.55
N LEU A 122 0.98 -4.58 -8.53
CA LEU A 122 1.56 -4.90 -9.84
C LEU A 122 3.04 -5.29 -9.73
N ILE A 123 3.83 -4.60 -8.90
CA ILE A 123 5.24 -4.95 -8.66
C ILE A 123 5.34 -6.37 -8.07
N PHE A 124 4.51 -6.68 -7.07
CA PHE A 124 4.49 -7.99 -6.44
C PHE A 124 4.06 -9.11 -7.42
N LEU A 125 2.94 -8.91 -8.14
CA LEU A 125 2.43 -9.90 -9.09
C LEU A 125 3.36 -10.10 -10.28
N GLY A 126 3.93 -9.02 -10.81
CA GLY A 126 4.93 -9.07 -11.88
C GLY A 126 6.19 -9.82 -11.46
N GLY A 127 6.68 -9.56 -10.24
CA GLY A 127 7.82 -10.27 -9.67
C GLY A 127 7.58 -11.78 -9.50
N ILE A 128 6.42 -12.16 -8.94
CA ILE A 128 6.01 -13.57 -8.85
C ILE A 128 5.91 -14.22 -10.23
N GLY A 129 5.26 -13.55 -11.19
CA GLY A 129 5.11 -14.06 -12.55
C GLY A 129 6.46 -14.31 -13.23
N TYR A 130 7.41 -13.40 -13.08
CA TYR A 130 8.76 -13.55 -13.58
C TYR A 130 9.49 -14.75 -12.94
N LEU A 131 9.42 -14.89 -11.62
CA LEU A 131 10.05 -16.00 -10.90
C LEU A 131 9.45 -17.35 -11.29
N ALA A 132 8.11 -17.43 -11.40
CA ALA A 132 7.42 -18.63 -11.85
C ALA A 132 7.81 -19.01 -13.28
N PHE A 133 7.91 -18.04 -14.19
CA PHE A 133 8.36 -18.26 -15.56
C PHE A 133 9.81 -18.79 -15.62
N ARG A 134 10.71 -18.21 -14.84
CA ARG A 134 12.11 -18.68 -14.74
C ARG A 134 12.18 -20.11 -14.19
N LEU A 135 11.41 -20.43 -13.16
CA LEU A 135 11.32 -21.79 -12.61
C LEU A 135 10.78 -22.79 -13.64
N ALA A 136 9.75 -22.41 -14.41
CA ALA A 136 9.19 -23.27 -15.46
C ALA A 136 10.21 -23.58 -16.56
N ILE A 137 10.99 -22.58 -17.01
CA ILE A 137 12.07 -22.79 -17.99
C ILE A 137 13.16 -23.71 -17.42
N PHE A 138 13.54 -23.52 -16.15
CA PHE A 138 14.54 -24.35 -15.49
C PHE A 138 14.07 -25.81 -15.29
N ALA A 139 12.78 -26.02 -14.99
CA ALA A 139 12.19 -27.35 -14.79
C ALA A 139 11.84 -28.08 -16.11
N ALA A 140 11.60 -27.35 -17.21
CA ALA A 140 11.29 -27.92 -18.52
C ALA A 140 12.29 -29.00 -19.02
N PRO A 141 13.63 -28.84 -18.91
CA PRO A 141 14.57 -29.88 -19.30
C PRO A 141 14.58 -31.10 -18.36
N LEU A 142 14.18 -30.96 -17.09
CA LEU A 142 14.08 -32.06 -16.13
C LEU A 142 12.85 -32.95 -16.37
N LEU A 143 11.78 -32.42 -16.98
CA LEU A 143 10.56 -33.16 -17.32
C LEU A 143 10.66 -33.95 -18.62
N LYS A 144 11.51 -33.53 -19.58
CA LYS A 144 11.72 -34.22 -20.86
C LYS A 144 12.08 -35.72 -20.74
N PRO A 145 13.00 -36.17 -19.87
CA PRO A 145 13.33 -37.59 -19.76
C PRO A 145 12.22 -38.47 -19.16
N ILE A 146 11.31 -37.90 -18.35
CA ILE A 146 10.20 -38.65 -17.73
C ILE A 146 9.13 -38.97 -18.78
N CYS A 147 8.81 -38.05 -19.69
CA CYS A 147 7.86 -38.31 -20.78
C CYS A 147 8.39 -39.30 -21.83
N ALA A 148 9.71 -39.42 -21.99
CA ALA A 148 10.34 -40.37 -22.92
C ALA A 148 10.40 -41.80 -22.37
N ALA A 149 10.20 -42.02 -21.07
CA ALA A 149 10.22 -43.34 -20.43
C ALA A 149 8.83 -43.99 -20.29
N VAL A 150 7.76 -43.25 -20.63
CA VAL A 150 6.36 -43.69 -20.48
C VAL A 150 5.65 -43.90 -21.84
N GLY A 151 6.27 -43.51 -22.94
CA GLY A 151 5.81 -43.80 -24.32
C GLY A 151 6.69 -44.86 -24.98
#